data_AF-A0A2M9TBI6-F1
#
_entry.id   AF-A0A2M9TBI6-F1
#
_cell.length_a   1.000
_cell.length_b   1.000
_cell.length_c   1.000
_cell.angle_alpha   90.00
_cell.angle_beta   90.00
_cell.angle_gamma   90.00
#
_symmetry.space_group_name_H-M   'P 1'
#
loop_
_entity.id
_entity.type
_entity.pdbx_description
1 polymer ?
#
loop_
_entity_poly.entity_id
_entity_poly.type
_entity_poly.pdbx_seq_one_letter_code
_entity_poly.pdbx_strand_id
1 'polypeptide(L)'
;MAGVLFADGVVLSPNLLMDNPSIISLLSSDAVQRWFKSDRHNESKLVIRGFNLGSELSLAEYFTALDDNYVVSQLGGVAKKDLTSEQWNHMMKALKKADETLSSYQPAVVALPKQPGALTEHIHSRLKSPSALAAAERQRHVHLHTLALAEQGGLPLGSRSDWYMALGTLAVPATQRDQFRLEVVDACYNGLFVAPGEAFVMDRIAGLSRFPPWLLESGIAIGSRRETLAALKTGYDL
;
A
#
# COMPACT_ATOMS: atom_id res chain seq x y z
N MET A 1 -1.29 -6.85 10.12
CA MET A 1 -2.59 -6.41 10.68
C MET A 1 -2.58 -6.09 12.19
N ALA A 2 -1.43 -5.83 12.83
CA ALA A 2 -1.39 -5.34 14.23
C ALA A 2 -1.42 -3.79 14.34
N GLY A 3 -1.09 -3.06 13.26
CA GLY A 3 -1.06 -1.59 13.27
C GLY A 3 -2.43 -0.91 13.42
N VAL A 4 -3.51 -1.59 13.03
CA VAL A 4 -4.89 -1.07 13.16
C VAL A 4 -5.34 -0.98 14.64
N LEU A 5 -4.68 -1.70 15.55
CA LEU A 5 -5.03 -1.77 16.98
C LEU A 5 -4.60 -0.54 17.79
N PHE A 6 -3.75 0.33 17.23
CA PHE A 6 -3.16 1.50 17.90
C PHE A 6 -3.20 2.77 17.04
N ALA A 7 -3.81 2.70 15.86
CA ALA A 7 -3.86 3.83 14.95
C ALA A 7 -5.20 4.55 15.08
N ASP A 8 -5.15 5.89 15.19
CA ASP A 8 -6.35 6.75 15.18
C ASP A 8 -7.03 6.78 13.80
N GLY A 9 -6.36 6.23 12.77
CA GLY A 9 -6.89 6.08 11.42
C GLY A 9 -6.04 5.14 10.55
N VAL A 10 -6.50 4.87 9.34
CA VAL A 10 -5.86 3.99 8.36
C VAL A 10 -5.61 4.77 7.08
N VAL A 11 -4.34 4.82 6.66
CA VAL A 11 -3.94 5.40 5.37
C VAL A 11 -3.71 4.28 4.37
N LEU A 12 -4.41 4.32 3.24
CA LEU A 12 -4.27 3.35 2.14
C LEU A 12 -3.92 4.08 0.84
N SER A 13 -3.10 3.45 0.01
CA SER A 13 -2.86 3.92 -1.36
C SER A 13 -3.79 3.21 -2.35
N PRO A 14 -4.17 3.86 -3.47
CA PRO A 14 -4.94 3.20 -4.52
C PRO A 14 -4.28 1.90 -5.00
N ASN A 15 -2.96 1.89 -5.17
CA ASN A 15 -2.23 0.70 -5.61
C ASN A 15 -2.34 -0.45 -4.62
N LEU A 16 -2.29 -0.17 -3.31
CA LEU A 16 -2.47 -1.19 -2.28
C LEU A 16 -3.88 -1.82 -2.38
N LEU A 17 -4.90 -0.99 -2.59
CA LEU A 17 -6.29 -1.42 -2.74
C LEU A 17 -6.50 -2.26 -4.00
N MET A 18 -5.89 -1.87 -5.12
CA MET A 18 -5.97 -2.59 -6.39
C MET A 18 -5.21 -3.92 -6.38
N ASP A 19 -4.06 -3.98 -5.72
CA ASP A 19 -3.23 -5.18 -5.69
C ASP A 19 -3.71 -6.21 -4.65
N ASN A 20 -4.49 -5.80 -3.66
CA ASN A 20 -4.90 -6.63 -2.53
C ASN A 20 -6.42 -6.62 -2.34
N PRO A 21 -7.17 -7.41 -3.14
CA PRO A 21 -8.64 -7.45 -3.06
C PRO A 21 -9.15 -7.92 -1.69
N SER A 22 -8.33 -8.64 -0.92
CA SER A 22 -8.64 -9.03 0.46
C SER A 22 -8.86 -7.84 1.40
N ILE A 23 -8.22 -6.69 1.13
CA ILE A 23 -8.44 -5.46 1.92
C ILE A 23 -9.87 -4.95 1.70
N ILE A 24 -10.36 -4.96 0.47
CA ILE A 24 -11.74 -4.57 0.15
C ILE A 24 -12.73 -5.52 0.81
N SER A 25 -12.48 -6.83 0.75
CA SER A 25 -13.30 -7.83 1.45
C SER A 25 -13.33 -7.58 2.96
N LEU A 26 -12.20 -7.23 3.58
CA LEU A 26 -12.12 -6.87 4.99
C LEU A 26 -12.93 -5.61 5.29
N LEU A 27 -12.78 -4.56 4.48
CA LEU A 27 -13.56 -3.32 4.58
C LEU A 27 -15.06 -3.57 4.32
N SER A 28 -15.46 -4.65 3.67
CA SER A 28 -16.89 -4.97 3.54
C SER A 28 -17.49 -5.60 4.82
N SER A 29 -16.68 -5.96 5.81
CA SER A 29 -17.15 -6.57 7.05
C SER A 29 -17.89 -5.56 7.96
N ASP A 30 -19.04 -5.98 8.49
CA ASP A 30 -19.84 -5.19 9.45
C ASP A 30 -19.07 -4.75 10.70
N ALA A 31 -18.10 -5.56 11.15
CA ALA A 31 -17.28 -5.21 12.31
C ALA A 31 -16.37 -4.02 12.01
N VAL A 32 -15.77 -4.00 10.82
CA VAL A 32 -14.87 -2.94 10.37
C VAL A 32 -15.66 -1.68 10.04
N GLN A 33 -16.80 -1.81 9.36
CA GLN A 33 -17.70 -0.69 9.09
C GLN A 33 -18.14 0.02 10.36
N ARG A 34 -18.50 -0.74 11.40
CA ARG A 34 -18.88 -0.16 12.70
C ARG A 34 -17.74 0.59 13.38
N TRP A 35 -16.51 0.10 13.28
CA TRP A 35 -15.34 0.76 13.89
C TRP A 35 -14.99 2.09 13.20
N PHE A 36 -15.04 2.14 11.86
CA PHE A 36 -14.80 3.39 11.14
C PHE A 36 -15.93 4.42 11.35
N LYS A 37 -17.17 3.96 11.58
CA LYS A 37 -18.36 4.82 11.75
C LYS A 37 -18.67 5.16 13.22
N SER A 38 -17.95 4.61 14.21
CA SER A 38 -18.26 4.81 15.63
C SER A 38 -17.82 6.17 16.18
N ASP A 39 -17.02 6.94 15.44
CA ASP A 39 -16.45 8.18 15.96
C ASP A 39 -17.43 9.35 15.92
N ARG A 40 -17.60 10.02 17.06
CA ARG A 40 -18.52 11.16 17.23
C ARG A 40 -17.97 12.44 16.60
N HIS A 41 -16.71 12.47 16.19
CA HIS A 41 -16.04 13.69 15.69
C HIS A 41 -16.13 13.87 14.17
N ASN A 42 -16.79 12.95 13.46
CA ASN A 42 -17.07 13.06 12.03
C ASN A 42 -15.81 13.19 11.14
N GLU A 43 -14.63 12.90 11.68
CA GLU A 43 -13.38 12.81 10.93
C GLU A 43 -13.25 11.39 10.38
N SER A 44 -13.03 11.28 9.07
CA SER A 44 -12.91 9.97 8.41
C SER A 44 -11.64 9.29 8.88
N LYS A 45 -11.79 8.20 9.66
CA LYS A 45 -10.68 7.32 10.05
C LYS A 45 -10.01 6.64 8.86
N LEU A 46 -10.58 6.72 7.65
CA LEU A 46 -10.01 6.17 6.43
C LEU A 46 -9.48 7.30 5.54
N VAL A 47 -8.17 7.33 5.33
CA VAL A 47 -7.52 8.25 4.41
C VAL A 47 -7.04 7.48 3.19
N ILE A 48 -7.36 7.98 2.00
CA ILE A 48 -6.86 7.42 0.75
C ILE A 48 -5.91 8.43 0.13
N ARG A 49 -4.64 8.05 0.06
CA ARG A 49 -3.56 8.92 -0.37
C ARG A 49 -2.86 8.34 -1.58
N GLY A 50 -2.77 9.12 -2.65
CA GLY A 50 -2.30 8.63 -3.94
C GLY A 50 -1.86 9.76 -4.86
N PHE A 51 -1.10 9.41 -5.90
CA PHE A 51 -0.66 10.38 -6.88
C PHE A 51 -1.81 10.78 -7.80
N ASN A 52 -1.92 12.07 -8.12
CA ASN A 52 -2.88 12.59 -9.10
C ASN A 52 -4.34 12.15 -8.82
N LEU A 53 -4.72 12.04 -7.55
CA LEU A 53 -6.11 11.77 -7.18
C LEU A 53 -6.97 13.00 -7.46
N GLY A 54 -8.18 12.75 -7.97
CA GLY A 54 -9.23 13.77 -8.07
C GLY A 54 -9.83 14.11 -6.70
N SER A 55 -10.79 15.04 -6.70
CA SER A 55 -11.58 15.37 -5.51
C SER A 55 -12.46 14.22 -5.03
N GLU A 56 -12.87 13.35 -5.94
CA GLU A 56 -13.59 12.11 -5.66
C GLU A 56 -12.71 10.91 -6.00
N LEU A 57 -12.78 9.87 -5.16
CA LEU A 57 -12.03 8.64 -5.40
C LEU A 57 -12.81 7.73 -6.34
N SER A 58 -12.16 7.36 -7.45
CA SER A 58 -12.56 6.24 -8.30
C SER A 58 -11.33 5.40 -8.61
N LEU A 59 -11.24 4.21 -8.02
CA LEU A 59 -10.17 3.24 -8.31
C LEU A 59 -10.24 2.78 -9.75
N ALA A 60 -11.45 2.67 -10.32
CA ALA A 60 -11.65 2.33 -11.72
C ALA A 60 -11.05 3.39 -12.67
N GLU A 61 -11.32 4.68 -12.43
CA GLU A 61 -10.74 5.77 -13.20
C GLU A 61 -9.24 5.89 -12.97
N TYR A 62 -8.81 5.76 -11.71
CA TYR A 62 -7.40 5.75 -11.36
C TYR A 62 -6.63 4.67 -12.13
N PHE A 63 -7.14 3.43 -12.14
CA PHE A 63 -6.54 2.32 -12.90
C PHE A 63 -6.49 2.60 -14.40
N THR A 64 -7.55 3.20 -14.93
CA THR A 64 -7.63 3.59 -16.35
C THR A 64 -6.60 4.66 -16.71
N ALA A 65 -6.31 5.59 -15.79
CA ALA A 65 -5.32 6.65 -15.96
C ALA A 65 -3.86 6.21 -15.74
N LEU A 66 -3.62 5.02 -15.17
CA LEU A 66 -2.26 4.51 -15.00
C LEU A 66 -1.55 4.25 -16.33
N ASP A 67 -0.22 4.35 -16.29
CA ASP A 67 0.65 4.07 -17.42
C ASP A 67 0.48 2.61 -17.91
N ASP A 68 0.63 2.40 -19.22
CA ASP A 68 0.44 1.10 -19.89
C ASP A 68 1.36 -0.02 -19.38
N ASN A 69 2.52 0.37 -18.87
CA ASN A 69 3.51 -0.52 -18.24
C ASN A 69 3.21 -0.84 -16.77
N TYR A 70 2.10 -0.34 -16.21
CA TYR A 70 1.72 -0.67 -14.84
C TYR A 70 1.59 -2.18 -14.65
N VAL A 71 2.33 -2.72 -13.70
CA VAL A 71 2.34 -4.14 -13.35
C VAL A 71 1.22 -4.44 -12.36
N VAL A 72 0.28 -5.28 -12.78
CA VAL A 72 -0.87 -5.71 -11.99
C VAL A 72 -0.52 -6.93 -11.15
N SER A 73 -0.24 -6.72 -9.87
CA SER A 73 0.28 -7.77 -8.98
C SER A 73 -0.71 -8.93 -8.81
N GLN A 74 -2.00 -8.63 -8.66
CA GLN A 74 -3.04 -9.65 -8.45
C GLN A 74 -3.29 -10.55 -9.68
N LEU A 75 -2.82 -10.16 -10.87
CA LEU A 75 -2.91 -10.96 -12.09
C LEU A 75 -1.57 -11.61 -12.46
N GLY A 76 -0.73 -11.90 -11.46
CA GLY A 76 0.56 -12.55 -11.67
C GLY A 76 1.64 -11.61 -12.23
N GLY A 77 1.47 -10.29 -12.05
CA GLY A 77 2.46 -9.31 -12.49
C GLY A 77 2.43 -9.00 -13.99
N VAL A 78 1.29 -9.22 -14.64
CA VAL A 78 1.08 -8.83 -16.05
C VAL A 78 1.00 -7.31 -16.16
N ALA A 79 1.61 -6.73 -17.20
CA ALA A 79 1.50 -5.30 -17.45
C ALA A 79 0.10 -4.95 -17.98
N LYS A 80 -0.39 -3.75 -17.66
CA LYS A 80 -1.74 -3.29 -18.00
C LYS A 80 -2.05 -3.40 -19.50
N LYS A 81 -1.11 -3.02 -20.36
CA LYS A 81 -1.23 -3.14 -21.82
C LYS A 81 -1.36 -4.57 -22.35
N ASP A 82 -0.89 -5.55 -21.58
CA ASP A 82 -0.84 -6.96 -21.96
C ASP A 82 -2.02 -7.76 -21.37
N LEU A 83 -2.98 -7.07 -20.72
CA LEU A 83 -4.18 -7.71 -20.19
C LEU A 83 -5.11 -8.17 -21.31
N THR A 84 -5.64 -9.38 -21.17
CA THR A 84 -6.73 -9.84 -22.04
C THR A 84 -8.01 -9.06 -21.76
N SER A 85 -8.94 -9.04 -22.71
CA SER A 85 -10.25 -8.41 -22.51
C SER A 85 -11.00 -9.01 -21.32
N GLU A 86 -10.83 -10.30 -21.05
CA GLU A 86 -11.41 -10.97 -19.89
C GLU A 86 -10.79 -10.46 -18.58
N GLN A 87 -9.45 -10.38 -18.50
CA GLN A 87 -8.73 -9.86 -17.34
C GLN A 87 -9.09 -8.38 -17.08
N TRP A 88 -9.15 -7.57 -18.13
CA TRP A 88 -9.57 -6.18 -18.05
C TRP A 88 -10.99 -6.05 -17.48
N ASN A 89 -11.95 -6.79 -18.02
CA ASN A 89 -13.34 -6.74 -17.57
C ASN A 89 -13.48 -7.23 -16.12
N HIS A 90 -12.75 -8.29 -15.74
CA HIS A 90 -12.71 -8.78 -14.37
C HIS A 90 -12.17 -7.71 -13.41
N MET A 91 -11.03 -7.09 -13.75
CA MET A 91 -10.41 -6.01 -12.99
C MET A 91 -11.39 -4.85 -12.81
N MET A 92 -11.93 -4.31 -13.90
CA MET A 92 -12.82 -3.15 -13.84
C MET A 92 -14.08 -3.43 -13.02
N LYS A 93 -14.63 -4.64 -13.08
CA LYS A 93 -15.76 -5.04 -12.23
C LYS A 93 -15.38 -5.08 -10.75
N ALA A 94 -14.22 -5.63 -10.42
CA ALA A 94 -13.72 -5.68 -9.06
C ALA A 94 -13.46 -4.27 -8.49
N LEU A 95 -12.86 -3.38 -9.28
CA LEU A 95 -12.58 -2.00 -8.88
C LEU A 95 -13.86 -1.19 -8.63
N LYS A 96 -14.87 -1.32 -9.49
CA LYS A 96 -16.18 -0.66 -9.26
C LYS A 96 -16.84 -1.10 -7.96
N LYS A 97 -16.77 -2.39 -7.63
CA LYS A 97 -17.27 -2.91 -6.35
C LYS A 97 -16.45 -2.37 -5.15
N ALA A 98 -15.15 -2.20 -5.34
CA ALA A 98 -14.30 -1.58 -4.34
C ALA A 98 -14.69 -0.10 -4.12
N ASP A 99 -14.96 0.64 -5.19
CA ASP A 99 -15.42 2.04 -5.12
C ASP A 99 -16.75 2.15 -4.35
N GLU A 100 -17.71 1.26 -4.61
CA GLU A 100 -18.97 1.19 -3.83
C GLU A 100 -18.69 0.95 -2.33
N THR A 101 -17.77 0.04 -2.01
CA THR A 101 -17.41 -0.25 -0.61
C THR A 101 -16.77 0.98 0.04
N LEU A 102 -15.81 1.62 -0.63
CA LEU A 102 -15.06 2.76 -0.11
C LEU A 102 -15.93 4.00 0.03
N SER A 103 -16.84 4.27 -0.91
CA SER A 103 -17.76 5.42 -0.82
C SER A 103 -18.63 5.39 0.44
N SER A 104 -18.96 4.20 0.95
CA SER A 104 -19.72 4.04 2.20
C SER A 104 -19.00 4.54 3.46
N TYR A 105 -17.68 4.77 3.36
CA TYR A 105 -16.83 5.29 4.42
C TYR A 105 -16.56 6.78 4.32
N GLN A 106 -16.90 7.43 3.20
CA GLN A 106 -16.55 8.82 2.90
C GLN A 106 -15.06 9.11 3.24
N PRO A 107 -14.11 8.41 2.60
CA PRO A 107 -12.70 8.52 2.93
C PRO A 107 -12.19 9.94 2.67
N ALA A 108 -11.28 10.41 3.50
CA ALA A 108 -10.52 11.61 3.18
C ALA A 108 -9.57 11.31 2.03
N VAL A 109 -9.74 11.99 0.89
CA VAL A 109 -8.90 11.81 -0.30
C VAL A 109 -7.78 12.85 -0.29
N VAL A 110 -6.53 12.38 -0.30
CA VAL A 110 -5.34 13.24 -0.28
C VAL A 110 -4.53 13.00 -1.54
N ALA A 111 -4.56 13.96 -2.46
CA ALA A 111 -3.75 13.94 -3.66
C ALA A 111 -2.29 14.32 -3.35
N LEU A 112 -1.35 13.52 -3.84
CA LEU A 112 0.08 13.81 -3.80
C LEU A 112 0.60 14.19 -5.18
N PRO A 113 1.58 15.10 -5.27
CA PRO A 113 2.26 15.37 -6.52
C PRO A 113 3.13 14.17 -6.94
N LYS A 114 2.98 13.71 -8.19
CA LYS A 114 3.91 12.71 -8.78
C LYS A 114 5.21 13.43 -9.15
N GLN A 115 6.24 13.28 -8.32
CA GLN A 115 7.59 13.76 -8.65
C GLN A 115 8.36 12.68 -9.42
N PRO A 116 8.78 12.94 -10.67
CA PRO A 116 9.62 12.00 -11.42
C PRO A 116 10.89 11.66 -10.63
N GLY A 117 11.22 10.37 -10.51
CA GLY A 117 12.43 9.93 -9.81
C GLY A 117 12.33 9.85 -8.28
N ALA A 118 11.25 10.32 -7.65
CA ALA A 118 11.10 10.32 -6.19
C ALA A 118 11.28 8.92 -5.55
N LEU A 119 10.77 7.87 -6.20
CA LEU A 119 10.99 6.49 -5.75
C LEU A 119 12.48 6.11 -5.78
N THR A 120 13.17 6.44 -6.87
CA THR A 120 14.59 6.15 -7.07
C THR A 120 15.45 6.89 -6.05
N GLU A 121 15.16 8.17 -5.80
CA GLU A 121 15.83 8.96 -4.78
C GLU A 121 15.60 8.40 -3.36
N HIS A 122 14.38 7.97 -3.05
CA HIS A 122 14.05 7.36 -1.76
C HIS A 122 14.81 6.03 -1.57
N ILE A 123 14.85 5.17 -2.59
CA ILE A 123 15.64 3.93 -2.58
C ILE A 123 17.12 4.24 -2.34
N HIS A 124 17.68 5.21 -3.06
CA HIS A 124 19.07 5.62 -2.91
C HIS A 124 19.38 6.13 -1.50
N SER A 125 18.52 6.98 -0.95
CA SER A 125 18.65 7.52 0.42
C SER A 125 18.61 6.40 1.47
N ARG A 126 17.65 5.47 1.35
CA ARG A 126 17.53 4.31 2.24
C ARG A 126 18.79 3.46 2.24
N LEU A 127 19.34 3.18 1.06
CA LEU A 127 20.52 2.33 0.89
C LEU A 127 21.85 3.05 1.22
N LYS A 128 21.85 4.37 1.36
CA LYS A 128 22.99 5.15 1.87
C LYS A 128 23.10 5.14 3.40
N SER A 129 22.00 4.86 4.11
CA SER A 129 21.99 4.89 5.58
C SER A 129 22.95 3.82 6.16
N PRO A 130 23.84 4.17 7.13
CA PRO A 130 24.90 3.27 7.60
C PRO A 130 24.49 2.03 8.43
N SER A 131 23.21 1.63 8.48
CA SER A 131 22.78 0.54 9.37
C SER A 131 23.05 -0.87 8.80
N ALA A 132 24.23 -1.40 9.10
CA ALA A 132 24.58 -2.82 9.35
C ALA A 132 24.39 -3.96 8.29
N LEU A 133 25.45 -4.79 8.22
CA LEU A 133 25.51 -6.26 7.97
C LEU A 133 24.98 -6.83 6.64
N ALA A 134 25.89 -7.05 5.68
CA ALA A 134 25.85 -7.95 4.50
C ALA A 134 24.60 -7.99 3.58
N ALA A 135 23.39 -8.06 4.14
CA ALA A 135 22.12 -7.87 3.43
C ALA A 135 22.03 -6.48 2.80
N ALA A 136 22.44 -5.42 3.52
CA ALA A 136 22.50 -4.07 2.96
C ALA A 136 23.45 -3.98 1.76
N GLU A 137 24.59 -4.70 1.80
CA GLU A 137 25.54 -4.72 0.69
C GLU A 137 25.00 -5.52 -0.52
N ARG A 138 24.34 -6.65 -0.28
CA ARG A 138 23.63 -7.39 -1.34
C ARG A 138 22.52 -6.57 -1.98
N GLN A 139 21.77 -5.79 -1.20
CA GLN A 139 20.74 -4.90 -1.71
C GLN A 139 21.36 -3.74 -2.51
N ARG A 140 22.48 -3.17 -2.04
CA ARG A 140 23.22 -2.13 -2.76
C ARG A 140 23.75 -2.64 -4.10
N HIS A 141 24.26 -3.87 -4.16
CA HIS A 141 24.68 -4.49 -5.41
C HIS A 141 23.52 -4.61 -6.40
N VAL A 142 22.37 -5.15 -5.97
CA VAL A 142 21.16 -5.22 -6.82
C VAL A 142 20.76 -3.84 -7.32
N HIS A 143 20.71 -2.85 -6.43
CA HIS A 143 20.36 -1.47 -6.76
C HIS A 143 21.27 -0.87 -7.85
N LEU A 144 22.59 -0.93 -7.67
CA LEU A 144 23.55 -0.37 -8.62
C LEU A 144 23.45 -1.04 -9.99
N HIS A 145 23.31 -2.36 -10.04
CA HIS A 145 23.15 -3.06 -11.30
C HIS A 145 21.81 -2.75 -11.98
N THR A 146 20.72 -2.58 -11.22
CA THR A 146 19.43 -2.14 -11.78
C THR A 146 19.52 -0.75 -12.37
N LEU A 147 20.20 0.20 -11.70
CA LEU A 147 20.43 1.55 -12.24
C LEU A 147 21.23 1.49 -13.54
N ALA A 148 22.34 0.75 -13.56
CA ALA A 148 23.18 0.62 -14.76
C ALA A 148 22.43 0.01 -15.94
N LEU A 149 21.61 -1.03 -15.71
CA LEU A 149 20.77 -1.63 -16.75
C LEU A 149 19.69 -0.67 -17.26
N ALA A 150 19.07 0.09 -16.36
CA ALA A 150 18.05 1.06 -16.75
C ALA A 150 18.65 2.20 -17.58
N GLU A 151 19.83 2.70 -17.20
CA GLU A 151 20.58 3.70 -17.98
C GLU A 151 20.95 3.17 -19.38
N GLN A 152 21.48 1.95 -19.47
CA GLN A 152 21.85 1.33 -20.75
C GLN A 152 20.64 1.05 -21.64
N GLY A 153 19.51 0.65 -21.05
CA GLY A 153 18.27 0.34 -21.76
C GLY A 153 17.36 1.53 -22.02
N GLY A 154 17.72 2.73 -21.55
CA GLY A 154 16.85 3.91 -21.62
C GLY A 154 15.53 3.76 -20.86
N LEU A 155 15.47 2.88 -19.85
CA LEU A 155 14.26 2.61 -19.08
C LEU A 155 14.08 3.70 -18.00
N PRO A 156 12.97 4.45 -18.00
CA PRO A 156 12.71 5.43 -16.96
C PRO A 156 12.41 4.72 -15.64
N LEU A 157 13.25 4.84 -14.62
CA LEU A 157 12.97 4.32 -13.27
C LEU A 157 12.07 5.29 -12.48
N GLY A 158 10.89 5.60 -13.03
CA GLY A 158 9.96 6.58 -12.49
C GLY A 158 8.88 6.00 -11.59
N SER A 159 8.54 4.72 -11.77
CA SER A 159 7.45 4.04 -11.06
C SER A 159 7.89 2.71 -10.45
N ARG A 160 7.07 2.17 -9.52
CA ARG A 160 7.26 0.82 -8.97
C ARG A 160 7.34 -0.24 -10.08
N SER A 161 6.52 -0.09 -11.12
CA SER A 161 6.45 -1.04 -12.24
C SER A 161 7.70 -1.01 -13.12
N ASP A 162 8.27 0.17 -13.34
CA ASP A 162 9.55 0.31 -14.05
C ASP A 162 10.68 -0.41 -13.31
N TRP A 163 10.72 -0.23 -11.98
CA TRP A 163 11.65 -0.97 -11.12
C TRP A 163 11.47 -2.48 -11.23
N TYR A 164 10.24 -2.97 -11.31
CA TYR A 164 9.96 -4.41 -11.44
C TYR A 164 10.42 -5.00 -12.76
N MET A 165 10.22 -4.24 -13.85
CA MET A 165 10.71 -4.60 -15.17
C MET A 165 12.25 -4.64 -15.20
N ALA A 166 12.91 -3.60 -14.70
CA ALA A 166 14.37 -3.53 -14.66
C ALA A 166 15.00 -4.60 -13.74
N LEU A 167 14.33 -4.96 -12.63
CA LEU A 167 14.74 -6.09 -11.81
C LEU A 167 14.56 -7.43 -12.54
N GLY A 168 13.50 -7.58 -13.33
CA GLY A 168 13.23 -8.80 -14.10
C GLY A 168 14.32 -9.16 -15.11
N THR A 169 15.01 -8.16 -15.66
CA THR A 169 16.11 -8.35 -16.63
C THR A 169 17.46 -8.61 -15.95
N LEU A 170 17.57 -8.39 -14.65
CA LEU A 170 18.82 -8.53 -13.91
C LEU A 170 19.21 -10.01 -13.76
N ALA A 171 20.46 -10.34 -14.11
CA ALA A 171 21.04 -11.68 -13.99
C ALA A 171 21.46 -12.00 -12.53
N VAL A 172 20.51 -11.96 -11.60
CA VAL A 172 20.68 -12.38 -10.20
C VAL A 172 19.61 -13.40 -9.81
N PRO A 173 19.81 -14.21 -8.76
CA PRO A 173 18.84 -15.22 -8.33
C PRO A 173 17.44 -14.62 -8.08
N ALA A 174 16.38 -15.34 -8.46
CA ALA A 174 15.01 -14.89 -8.29
C ALA A 174 14.68 -14.52 -6.83
N THR A 175 15.18 -15.30 -5.88
CA THR A 175 15.03 -15.04 -4.43
C THR A 175 15.60 -13.68 -4.03
N GLN A 176 16.74 -13.29 -4.59
CA GLN A 176 17.37 -12.00 -4.31
C GLN A 176 16.59 -10.84 -4.95
N ARG A 177 16.05 -11.04 -6.16
CA ARG A 177 15.18 -10.05 -6.82
C ARG A 177 13.91 -9.82 -6.03
N ASP A 178 13.25 -10.89 -5.60
CA ASP A 178 11.99 -10.81 -4.86
C ASP A 178 12.20 -10.21 -3.46
N GLN A 179 13.33 -10.52 -2.82
CA GLN A 179 13.72 -9.86 -1.58
C GLN A 179 13.91 -8.35 -1.78
N PHE A 180 14.62 -7.94 -2.83
CA PHE A 180 14.84 -6.51 -3.12
C PHE A 180 13.52 -5.79 -3.48
N ARG A 181 12.64 -6.43 -4.26
CA ARG A 181 11.29 -5.91 -4.57
C ARG A 181 10.53 -5.60 -3.28
N LEU A 182 10.43 -6.56 -2.37
CA LEU A 182 9.64 -6.42 -1.16
C LEU A 182 10.27 -5.48 -0.12
N GLU A 183 11.56 -5.65 0.18
CA GLU A 183 12.21 -4.98 1.31
C GLU A 183 12.70 -3.56 0.98
N VAL A 184 12.87 -3.27 -0.31
CA VAL A 184 13.43 -2.00 -0.79
C VAL A 184 12.44 -1.26 -1.66
N VAL A 185 12.01 -1.83 -2.80
CA VAL A 185 11.16 -1.10 -3.76
C VAL A 185 9.78 -0.82 -3.17
N ASP A 186 9.08 -1.85 -2.69
CA ASP A 186 7.75 -1.70 -2.08
C ASP A 186 7.81 -0.87 -0.80
N ALA A 187 8.84 -1.06 0.03
CA ALA A 187 9.03 -0.28 1.25
C ALA A 187 9.20 1.22 0.94
N CYS A 188 10.05 1.58 -0.02
CA CYS A 188 10.26 2.97 -0.42
C CYS A 188 9.04 3.55 -1.13
N TYR A 189 8.39 2.77 -1.99
CA TYR A 189 7.17 3.18 -2.69
C TYR A 189 6.05 3.49 -1.71
N ASN A 190 5.79 2.60 -0.75
CA ASN A 190 4.80 2.82 0.29
C ASN A 190 5.17 4.03 1.15
N GLY A 191 6.46 4.23 1.44
CA GLY A 191 6.96 5.39 2.16
C GLY A 191 6.66 6.74 1.49
N LEU A 192 6.41 6.78 0.17
CA LEU A 192 5.98 8.02 -0.51
C LEU A 192 4.57 8.48 -0.11
N PHE A 193 3.76 7.60 0.47
CA PHE A 193 2.40 7.89 0.92
C PHE A 193 2.29 8.10 2.42
N VAL A 194 3.40 8.11 3.17
CA VAL A 194 3.38 8.20 4.65
C VAL A 194 3.85 9.58 5.08
N ALA A 195 3.06 10.26 5.90
CA ALA A 195 3.45 11.51 6.53
C ALA A 195 4.24 11.26 7.83
N PRO A 196 5.07 12.22 8.30
CA PRO A 196 5.73 12.10 9.60
C PRO A 196 4.72 11.82 10.73
N GLY A 197 4.97 10.79 11.53
CA GLY A 197 4.08 10.36 12.62
C GLY A 197 3.06 9.29 12.23
N GLU A 198 2.90 8.98 10.95
CA GLU A 198 2.08 7.85 10.48
C GLU A 198 2.89 6.56 10.38
N ALA A 199 2.24 5.41 10.59
CA ALA A 199 2.83 4.09 10.41
C ALA A 199 2.10 3.34 9.31
N PHE A 200 2.84 2.80 8.32
CA PHE A 200 2.25 2.01 7.23
C PHE A 200 2.21 0.53 7.58
N VAL A 201 1.07 -0.11 7.37
CA VAL A 201 0.96 -1.57 7.42
C VAL A 201 1.36 -2.12 6.05
N MET A 202 2.57 -2.68 5.95
CA MET A 202 2.98 -3.42 4.75
C MET A 202 2.22 -4.75 4.64
N ASP A 203 1.90 -5.16 3.42
CA ASP A 203 1.20 -6.41 3.10
C ASP A 203 1.98 -7.67 3.57
N ARG A 204 3.31 -7.58 3.62
CA ARG A 204 4.20 -8.59 4.20
C ARG A 204 5.16 -7.99 5.21
N ILE A 205 4.70 -7.81 6.45
CA ILE A 205 5.61 -7.53 7.57
C ILE A 205 6.30 -8.85 7.95
N ALA A 206 7.61 -8.94 7.72
CA ALA A 206 8.42 -10.04 8.22
C ALA A 206 8.25 -10.14 9.75
N GLY A 207 7.62 -11.22 10.22
CA GLY A 207 7.37 -11.49 11.64
C GLY A 207 5.89 -11.49 12.08
N LEU A 208 4.95 -10.97 11.28
CA LEU A 208 3.52 -10.99 11.64
C LEU A 208 2.83 -12.34 11.42
N SER A 209 3.38 -13.17 10.54
CA SER A 209 2.97 -14.57 10.31
C SER A 209 3.24 -15.50 11.51
N ARG A 210 3.86 -14.99 12.58
CA ARG A 210 4.12 -15.72 13.84
C ARG A 210 3.12 -15.40 14.94
N PHE A 211 2.18 -14.48 14.72
CA PHE A 211 1.19 -14.12 15.74
C PHE A 211 -0.01 -15.06 15.68
N PRO A 212 -0.45 -15.62 16.83
CA PRO A 212 -1.64 -16.45 16.89
C PRO A 212 -2.91 -15.67 16.45
N PRO A 213 -3.81 -16.28 15.65
CA PRO A 213 -5.04 -15.63 15.17
C PRO A 213 -5.94 -15.05 16.28
N TRP A 214 -5.99 -15.70 17.45
CA TRP A 214 -6.83 -15.25 18.57
C TRP A 214 -6.40 -13.91 19.19
N LEU A 215 -5.13 -13.52 19.03
CA LEU A 215 -4.64 -12.20 19.45
C LEU A 215 -5.13 -11.08 18.54
N LEU A 216 -5.38 -11.39 17.26
CA LEU A 216 -5.90 -10.45 16.27
C LEU A 216 -7.40 -10.17 16.50
N GLU A 217 -8.19 -11.20 16.80
CA GLU A 217 -9.61 -11.07 17.13
C GLU A 217 -9.85 -10.36 18.47
N SER A 218 -9.02 -10.65 19.47
CA SER A 218 -9.07 -9.99 20.78
C SER A 218 -8.73 -8.49 20.69
N GLY A 219 -7.83 -8.10 19.80
CA GLY A 219 -7.46 -6.70 19.60
C GLY A 219 -8.61 -5.83 19.09
N ILE A 220 -9.38 -6.32 18.12
CA ILE A 220 -10.57 -5.60 17.58
C ILE A 220 -11.64 -5.44 18.68
N ALA A 221 -11.82 -6.46 19.53
CA ALA A 221 -12.73 -6.41 20.66
C ALA A 221 -12.26 -5.46 21.79
N ILE A 222 -10.94 -5.27 21.97
CA ILE A 222 -10.37 -4.34 22.96
C ILE A 222 -10.46 -2.89 22.47
N GLY A 223 -10.20 -2.63 21.19
CA GLY A 223 -10.35 -1.30 20.59
C GLY A 223 -11.77 -0.75 20.74
N SER A 224 -12.78 -1.56 20.39
CA SER A 224 -14.18 -1.16 20.57
C SER A 224 -14.56 -0.95 22.04
N ARG A 225 -14.01 -1.74 22.97
CA ARG A 225 -14.23 -1.57 24.41
C ARG A 225 -13.57 -0.33 25.01
N ARG A 226 -12.44 0.16 24.47
CA ARG A 226 -11.81 1.41 24.91
C ARG A 226 -12.66 2.63 24.57
N GLU A 227 -13.26 2.65 23.38
CA GLU A 227 -14.23 3.70 23.00
C GLU A 227 -15.46 3.67 23.92
N THR A 228 -16.00 2.47 24.24
CA THR A 228 -17.11 2.35 25.19
C THR A 228 -16.73 2.84 26.60
N LEU A 229 -15.52 2.56 27.06
CA LEU A 229 -15.01 3.04 28.36
C LEU A 229 -14.77 4.56 28.38
N ALA A 230 -14.29 5.15 27.29
CA ALA A 230 -14.11 6.60 27.15
C ALA A 230 -15.45 7.33 27.10
N ALA A 231 -16.43 6.77 26.38
CA ALA A 231 -17.80 7.29 26.33
C ALA A 231 -18.54 7.14 27.68
N LEU A 232 -18.28 6.07 28.43
CA LEU A 232 -18.80 5.92 29.79
C LEU A 232 -18.15 6.92 30.75
N LYS A 233 -16.83 7.13 30.69
CA LYS A 233 -16.15 8.14 31.53
C LYS A 233 -16.68 9.55 31.29
N THR A 234 -16.88 9.95 30.04
CA THR A 234 -17.45 11.27 29.70
C THR A 234 -18.93 11.41 30.08
N GLY A 235 -19.66 10.31 30.28
CA GLY A 235 -21.04 10.31 30.79
C GLY A 235 -21.16 10.36 32.32
N TYR A 236 -20.07 10.19 33.06
CA TYR A 236 -20.02 10.29 34.52
C TYR A 236 -19.41 11.61 35.02
N ASP A 237 -18.87 12.45 34.13
CA ASP A 237 -18.38 13.80 34.45
C ASP A 237 -19.46 14.89 34.19
N LEU A 238 -20.66 14.69 34.75
CA LEU A 238 -21.71 15.71 34.94
C LEU A 238 -22.16 15.73 36.41
#